data_AF-A0A950UV99-F1
#
_entry.id   AF-A0A950UV99-F1
#
_cell.length_a   1.000
_cell.length_b   1.000
_cell.length_c   1.000
_cell.angle_alpha   90.00
_cell.angle_beta   90.00
_cell.angle_gamma   90.00
#
_symmetry.space_group_name_H-M   'P 1'
#
loop_
_entity.id
_entity.type
_entity.pdbx_description
1 polymer ?
#
loop_
_entity_poly.entity_id
_entity_poly.type
_entity_poly.pdbx_seq_one_letter_code
_entity_poly.pdbx_strand_id
1 'polypeptide(L)'
;MRRKPFLGGLLAAAGAPSAVRAANSPADLIVTAGAIYTSEEQRPKVEAFAARDGRFIFAGSLVGAMALRGAGTTVLQFPNATVLPGLVDAHIHLTNVGLDLAEVDLTHLRSFEEVVARAAAAAATSHDAWIQGHGWDQNLWPGRAFPTHERLSAAIPDTPVALTRIDGHAVLANARAMAIAGITVSTQDPPGGRIVRDSAGNPTGVFVDGAESLIYDKIPPPTHEQLVRATRAAIIECNRFGLTAVGEPGTNDAVLAAHVELLRRDEYTIRNYAMLSDDAKLIAAHLQSGPLEGAYGGRLWVRAIKMYADGALGSRGAALLQPYSDDPSNSGLIVTPQPHIEAVTEMAIRHGFQAAVHAIGDRGNRMVLDAYEAALRRTGAGADARLRIEHVQTLSPQDVPRLARLGIIPSMQTTHQISDMGWAEARLGPQRILGAYAWRSLLNTGVLIANGTDAPVEAVNTLRTFHAAISRQNEANEPPGGWYPEQRMTRHEALASMTIWAARANFQERIIGSIAPDKHADFVVMDGDWMTIPPQEIMETKILATYFGGNRVYSA
;
A
#
# COMPACT_ATOMS: atom_id res chain seq x y z
N MET A 1 20.43 -89.25 -18.11
CA MET A 1 19.76 -88.31 -19.02
C MET A 1 19.65 -86.96 -18.33
N ARG A 2 20.04 -85.89 -19.05
CA ARG A 2 19.57 -84.48 -19.03
C ARG A 2 18.88 -83.94 -17.76
N ARG A 3 19.07 -82.70 -17.29
CA ARG A 3 19.89 -81.52 -17.63
C ARG A 3 19.65 -80.50 -16.49
N LYS A 4 20.72 -79.80 -16.13
CA LYS A 4 20.86 -78.48 -15.43
C LYS A 4 19.85 -77.39 -15.87
N PRO A 5 19.88 -76.15 -15.31
CA PRO A 5 20.15 -75.71 -13.92
C PRO A 5 19.28 -74.51 -13.44
N PHE A 6 19.40 -74.20 -12.15
CA PHE A 6 19.20 -72.85 -11.58
C PHE A 6 20.04 -71.80 -12.32
N LEU A 7 19.44 -70.64 -12.61
CA LEU A 7 20.17 -69.39 -12.88
C LEU A 7 19.67 -68.32 -11.90
N GLY A 8 20.58 -67.86 -11.04
CA GLY A 8 20.42 -66.62 -10.30
C GLY A 8 20.56 -65.41 -11.23
N GLY A 9 19.75 -64.38 -10.96
CA GLY A 9 19.90 -63.04 -11.51
C GLY A 9 20.17 -62.07 -10.37
N LEU A 10 21.33 -61.41 -10.43
CA LEU A 10 21.84 -60.43 -9.48
C LEU A 10 20.82 -59.32 -9.19
N LEU A 11 20.60 -59.03 -7.90
CA LEU A 11 20.19 -57.70 -7.45
C LEU A 11 21.36 -56.73 -7.71
N ALA A 12 21.25 -55.93 -8.77
CA ALA A 12 22.02 -54.70 -8.88
C ALA A 12 21.28 -53.62 -8.11
N ALA A 13 21.70 -53.37 -6.87
CA ALA A 13 21.35 -52.16 -6.13
C ALA A 13 21.98 -50.96 -6.86
N ALA A 14 21.24 -50.35 -7.77
CA ALA A 14 21.56 -49.03 -8.29
C ALA A 14 21.31 -48.03 -7.15
N GLY A 15 22.38 -47.66 -6.46
CA GLY A 15 22.35 -46.62 -5.43
C GLY A 15 21.73 -45.36 -5.99
N ALA A 16 20.65 -44.92 -5.36
CA ALA A 16 20.19 -43.54 -5.50
C ALA A 16 21.38 -42.62 -5.16
N PRO A 17 21.68 -41.59 -5.97
CA PRO A 17 22.57 -40.54 -5.51
C PRO A 17 21.86 -39.86 -4.34
N SER A 18 22.33 -40.20 -3.15
CA SER A 18 22.07 -39.49 -1.91
C SER A 18 22.30 -38.00 -2.16
N ALA A 19 21.21 -37.23 -2.22
CA ALA A 19 21.25 -35.79 -2.20
C ALA A 19 21.58 -35.33 -0.77
N VAL A 20 22.83 -35.54 -0.35
CA VAL A 20 23.45 -34.77 0.73
C VAL A 20 24.11 -33.56 0.07
N ARG A 21 23.32 -32.49 -0.09
CA ARG A 21 23.74 -31.11 -0.36
C ARG A 21 22.71 -30.24 0.39
N ALA A 22 23.00 -29.36 1.34
CA ALA A 22 24.23 -28.72 1.78
C ALA A 22 24.07 -28.22 3.24
N ALA A 23 24.47 -29.01 4.24
CA ALA A 23 24.39 -28.62 5.65
C ALA A 23 25.64 -27.88 6.18
N ASN A 24 26.69 -27.69 5.35
CA ASN A 24 28.01 -27.25 5.82
C ASN A 24 28.54 -25.93 5.22
N SER A 25 27.75 -25.20 4.42
CA SER A 25 28.20 -23.90 3.91
C SER A 25 27.98 -22.81 4.97
N PRO A 26 28.99 -21.98 5.29
CA PRO A 26 28.84 -20.87 6.23
C PRO A 26 27.74 -19.89 5.84
N ALA A 27 27.26 -19.11 6.80
CA ALA A 27 26.35 -17.99 6.56
C ALA A 27 27.09 -16.82 5.86
N ASP A 28 26.37 -16.06 5.04
CA ASP A 28 26.89 -14.80 4.47
C ASP A 28 26.76 -13.66 5.50
N LEU A 29 25.66 -13.69 6.27
CA LEU A 29 25.28 -12.68 7.25
C LEU A 29 24.84 -13.34 8.56
N ILE A 30 25.31 -12.80 9.68
CA ILE A 30 24.77 -13.07 11.02
C ILE A 30 24.38 -11.73 11.65
N VAL A 31 23.21 -11.68 12.29
CA VAL A 31 22.72 -10.48 12.96
C VAL A 31 22.39 -10.78 14.42
N THR A 32 22.83 -9.88 15.30
CA THR A 32 22.46 -9.86 16.73
C THR A 32 21.93 -8.47 17.09
N ALA A 33 20.91 -8.39 17.95
CA ALA A 33 20.35 -7.10 18.37
C ALA A 33 19.88 -7.13 19.84
N GLY A 34 19.55 -5.96 20.38
CA GLY A 34 18.96 -5.85 21.73
C GLY A 34 17.62 -6.60 21.84
N ALA A 35 16.83 -6.58 20.77
CA ALA A 35 15.67 -7.44 20.60
C ALA A 35 15.49 -7.85 19.14
N ILE A 36 15.13 -9.12 18.89
CA ILE A 36 14.74 -9.61 17.56
C ILE A 36 13.38 -10.28 17.69
N TYR A 37 12.36 -9.66 17.10
CA TYR A 37 11.02 -10.25 17.01
C TYR A 37 10.87 -10.94 15.66
N THR A 38 10.34 -12.15 15.67
CA THR A 38 10.32 -13.00 14.45
C THR A 38 9.00 -12.95 13.71
N SER A 39 7.90 -12.55 14.37
CA SER A 39 6.52 -12.79 13.91
C SER A 39 6.16 -14.28 13.69
N GLU A 40 6.90 -15.20 14.33
CA GLU A 40 6.54 -16.62 14.43
C GLU A 40 5.88 -16.92 15.77
N GLU A 41 4.72 -17.57 15.76
CA GLU A 41 3.94 -17.87 16.97
C GLU A 41 4.74 -18.75 17.96
N GLN A 42 5.45 -19.76 17.44
CA GLN A 42 6.20 -20.72 18.26
C GLN A 42 7.55 -20.20 18.75
N ARG A 43 8.04 -19.09 18.19
CA ARG A 43 9.35 -18.51 18.53
C ARG A 43 9.33 -17.00 18.34
N PRO A 44 8.53 -16.25 19.12
CA PRO A 44 8.27 -14.83 18.85
C PRO A 44 9.49 -13.92 19.04
N LYS A 45 10.49 -14.36 19.82
CA LYS A 45 11.75 -13.64 20.06
C LYS A 45 12.95 -14.59 19.94
N VAL A 46 14.06 -14.08 19.40
CA VAL A 46 15.34 -14.79 19.27
C VAL A 46 16.52 -13.90 19.66
N GLU A 47 17.69 -14.50 19.87
CA GLU A 47 18.94 -13.77 20.20
C GLU A 47 19.71 -13.38 18.93
N ALA A 48 19.66 -14.22 17.90
CA ALA A 48 20.36 -14.02 16.65
C ALA A 48 19.69 -14.78 15.48
N PHE A 49 20.00 -14.35 14.26
CA PHE A 49 19.72 -15.12 13.04
C PHE A 49 20.91 -15.13 12.09
N ALA A 50 20.90 -16.08 11.17
CA ALA A 50 21.89 -16.21 10.10
C ALA A 50 21.18 -16.32 8.75
N ALA A 51 21.76 -15.69 7.73
CA ALA A 51 21.26 -15.71 6.36
C ALA A 51 22.35 -16.12 5.37
N ARG A 52 21.92 -16.76 4.28
CA ARG A 52 22.75 -17.17 3.14
C ARG A 52 21.94 -17.07 1.86
N ASP A 53 22.55 -16.62 0.78
CA ASP A 53 21.91 -16.47 -0.54
C ASP A 53 20.58 -15.69 -0.46
N GLY A 54 20.56 -14.65 0.39
CA GLY A 54 19.40 -13.80 0.63
C GLY A 54 18.21 -14.47 1.32
N ARG A 55 18.42 -15.60 1.99
CA ARG A 55 17.41 -16.30 2.81
C ARG A 55 17.90 -16.54 4.22
N PHE A 56 16.99 -16.54 5.19
CA PHE A 56 17.29 -17.00 6.54
C PHE A 56 17.57 -18.50 6.51
N ILE A 57 18.63 -18.92 7.18
CA ILE A 57 18.98 -20.35 7.37
C ILE A 57 18.88 -20.77 8.84
N PHE A 58 18.84 -19.81 9.77
CA PHE A 58 18.73 -20.04 11.19
C PHE A 58 18.16 -18.80 11.91
N ALA A 59 17.33 -19.00 12.93
CA ALA A 59 16.88 -17.95 13.86
C ALA A 59 16.69 -18.59 15.25
N GLY A 60 17.44 -18.14 16.26
CA GLY A 60 17.47 -18.81 17.56
C GLY A 60 18.50 -18.22 18.52
N SER A 61 19.27 -19.09 19.17
CA SER A 61 20.31 -18.66 20.11
C SER A 61 21.52 -18.05 19.40
N LEU A 62 22.22 -17.17 20.09
CA LEU A 62 23.46 -16.56 19.61
C LEU A 62 24.50 -17.62 19.26
N VAL A 63 24.66 -18.62 20.14
CA VAL A 63 25.61 -19.72 19.93
C VAL A 63 25.26 -20.52 18.67
N GLY A 64 23.98 -20.80 18.43
CA GLY A 64 23.53 -21.52 17.24
C GLY A 64 23.79 -20.74 15.95
N ALA A 65 23.54 -19.43 15.94
CA ALA A 65 23.85 -18.58 14.78
C ALA A 65 25.36 -18.49 14.54
N MET A 66 26.15 -18.27 15.60
CA MET A 66 27.61 -18.14 15.50
C MET A 66 28.31 -19.44 15.09
N ALA A 67 27.70 -20.60 15.34
CA ALA A 67 28.19 -21.89 14.83
C ALA A 67 28.17 -21.97 13.28
N LEU A 68 27.38 -21.12 12.62
CA LEU A 68 27.32 -21.02 11.15
C LEU A 68 28.31 -20.01 10.58
N ARG A 69 29.13 -19.36 11.42
CA ARG A 69 30.12 -18.37 10.99
C ARG A 69 31.29 -19.02 10.25
N GLY A 70 31.66 -18.43 9.12
CA GLY A 70 32.88 -18.74 8.36
C GLY A 70 33.74 -17.51 8.14
N ALA A 71 34.83 -17.68 7.37
CA ALA A 71 35.81 -16.63 7.13
C ALA A 71 35.24 -15.39 6.40
N GLY A 72 34.22 -15.59 5.55
CA GLY A 72 33.56 -14.51 4.79
C GLY A 72 32.27 -13.99 5.41
N THR A 73 31.85 -14.51 6.56
CA THR A 73 30.59 -14.11 7.19
C THR A 73 30.67 -12.70 7.75
N THR A 74 29.76 -11.83 7.30
CA THR A 74 29.56 -10.51 7.91
C THR A 74 28.72 -10.67 9.18
N VAL A 75 29.19 -10.10 10.29
CA VAL A 75 28.47 -10.10 11.57
C VAL A 75 28.05 -8.67 11.88
N LEU A 76 26.73 -8.43 11.94
CA LEU A 76 26.16 -7.13 12.30
C LEU A 76 25.62 -7.18 13.74
N GLN A 77 25.96 -6.16 14.52
CA GLN A 77 25.58 -6.08 15.93
C GLN A 77 24.84 -4.77 16.20
N PHE A 78 23.61 -4.89 16.70
CA PHE A 78 22.75 -3.77 17.02
C PHE A 78 22.29 -3.83 18.49
N PRO A 79 23.22 -3.73 19.47
CA PRO A 79 22.94 -4.02 20.88
C PRO A 79 21.84 -3.13 21.49
N ASN A 80 21.66 -1.91 20.97
CA ASN A 80 20.67 -0.95 21.44
C ASN A 80 19.49 -0.77 20.46
N ALA A 81 19.34 -1.67 19.48
CA ALA A 81 18.29 -1.60 18.47
C ALA A 81 17.35 -2.81 18.56
N THR A 82 16.18 -2.64 17.97
CA THR A 82 15.20 -3.69 17.74
C THR A 82 15.22 -4.10 16.27
N VAL A 83 15.13 -5.41 16.02
CA VAL A 83 14.97 -5.98 14.69
C VAL A 83 13.60 -6.63 14.57
N LEU A 84 12.88 -6.25 13.52
CA LEU A 84 11.60 -6.83 13.12
C LEU A 84 11.76 -7.50 11.74
N PRO A 85 10.85 -8.41 11.33
CA PRO A 85 10.79 -8.85 9.95
C PRO A 85 10.57 -7.65 9.03
N GLY A 86 10.96 -7.77 7.77
CA GLY A 86 10.67 -6.75 6.76
C GLY A 86 9.17 -6.47 6.73
N LEU A 87 8.81 -5.19 6.80
CA LEU A 87 7.41 -4.80 6.89
C LEU A 87 6.73 -4.97 5.52
N VAL A 88 5.45 -5.30 5.56
CA VAL A 88 4.60 -5.55 4.40
C VAL A 88 3.41 -4.60 4.47
N ASP A 89 3.27 -3.75 3.47
CA ASP A 89 2.06 -2.95 3.29
C ASP A 89 1.05 -3.75 2.44
N ALA A 90 -0.10 -4.13 2.99
CA ALA A 90 -1.06 -4.95 2.27
C ALA A 90 -1.78 -4.21 1.12
N HIS A 91 -1.76 -2.87 1.13
CA HIS A 91 -2.53 -2.02 0.22
C HIS A 91 -1.89 -0.63 0.10
N ILE A 92 -1.17 -0.40 -0.98
CA ILE A 92 -0.50 0.88 -1.28
C ILE A 92 -0.47 1.08 -2.79
N HIS A 93 -0.78 2.26 -3.28
CA HIS A 93 -0.65 2.61 -4.69
C HIS A 93 0.80 3.00 -5.00
N LEU A 94 1.72 2.01 -4.98
CA LEU A 94 3.18 2.21 -5.05
C LEU A 94 3.60 3.20 -6.15
N THR A 95 3.15 3.01 -7.39
CA THR A 95 3.55 3.89 -8.49
C THR A 95 2.96 5.31 -8.34
N ASN A 96 1.76 5.41 -7.77
CA ASN A 96 1.13 6.72 -7.50
C ASN A 96 1.83 7.46 -6.36
N VAL A 97 2.37 6.77 -5.35
CA VAL A 97 3.27 7.39 -4.35
C VAL A 97 4.44 8.05 -5.05
N GLY A 98 5.01 7.39 -6.06
CA GLY A 98 6.11 7.94 -6.84
C GLY A 98 5.74 9.15 -7.69
N LEU A 99 4.52 9.17 -8.23
CA LEU A 99 3.99 10.29 -8.99
C LEU A 99 3.72 11.48 -8.07
N ASP A 100 3.13 11.23 -6.89
CA ASP A 100 2.90 12.23 -5.84
C ASP A 100 4.22 12.84 -5.35
N LEU A 101 5.25 12.02 -5.09
CA LEU A 101 6.60 12.49 -4.74
C LEU A 101 7.28 13.32 -5.84
N ALA A 102 6.84 13.18 -7.10
CA ALA A 102 7.35 13.98 -8.22
C ALA A 102 6.65 15.34 -8.33
N GLU A 103 5.49 15.51 -7.68
CA GLU A 103 4.82 16.80 -7.61
C GLU A 103 5.59 17.79 -6.71
N VAL A 104 5.48 19.06 -7.06
CA VAL A 104 6.02 20.13 -6.23
C VAL A 104 5.18 20.27 -4.96
N ASP A 105 5.77 19.95 -3.81
CA ASP A 105 5.14 20.20 -2.51
C ASP A 105 5.09 21.71 -2.20
N LEU A 106 3.87 22.22 -2.10
CA LEU A 106 3.52 23.61 -1.79
C LEU A 106 2.84 23.76 -0.43
N THR A 107 2.76 22.68 0.35
CA THR A 107 2.15 22.70 1.68
C THR A 107 2.90 23.66 2.61
N HIS A 108 2.15 24.32 3.50
CA HIS A 108 2.66 25.24 4.52
C HIS A 108 3.42 26.49 4.03
N LEU A 109 3.51 26.73 2.72
CA LEU A 109 4.10 27.96 2.17
C LEU A 109 3.26 29.18 2.52
N ARG A 110 3.93 30.25 2.96
CA ARG A 110 3.30 31.43 3.60
C ARG A 110 3.12 32.62 2.65
N SER A 111 3.51 32.46 1.39
CA SER A 111 3.34 33.50 0.37
C SER A 111 3.28 32.92 -1.05
N PHE A 112 2.70 33.67 -1.99
CA PHE A 112 2.69 33.29 -3.39
C PHE A 112 4.09 33.36 -4.02
N GLU A 113 4.94 34.26 -3.52
CA GLU A 113 6.37 34.34 -3.81
C GLU A 113 7.06 32.98 -3.62
N GLU A 114 6.83 32.33 -2.47
CA GLU A 114 7.42 31.04 -2.13
C GLU A 114 6.92 29.94 -3.07
N VAL A 115 5.63 29.96 -3.42
CA VAL A 115 5.04 29.03 -4.40
C VAL A 115 5.73 29.18 -5.76
N VAL A 116 5.85 30.40 -6.28
CA VAL A 116 6.51 30.67 -7.56
C VAL A 116 7.98 30.25 -7.53
N ALA A 117 8.70 30.59 -6.46
CA ALA A 117 10.11 30.22 -6.32
C ALA A 117 10.31 28.71 -6.28
N ARG A 118 9.45 27.97 -5.55
CA ARG A 118 9.52 26.52 -5.45
C ARG A 118 9.18 25.85 -6.78
N ALA A 119 8.10 26.29 -7.43
CA ALA A 119 7.73 25.79 -8.75
C ALA A 119 8.82 26.07 -9.80
N ALA A 120 9.46 27.25 -9.78
CA ALA A 120 10.53 27.60 -10.71
C ALA A 120 11.79 26.76 -10.48
N ALA A 121 12.15 26.49 -9.22
CA ALA A 121 13.26 25.60 -8.89
C ALA A 121 13.01 24.17 -9.40
N ALA A 122 11.78 23.66 -9.25
CA ALA A 122 11.40 22.36 -9.81
C ALA A 122 11.45 22.37 -11.35
N ALA A 123 10.90 23.41 -11.99
CA ALA A 123 10.91 23.58 -13.44
C ALA A 123 12.34 23.61 -14.03
N ALA A 124 13.31 24.19 -13.32
CA ALA A 124 14.69 24.28 -13.77
C ALA A 124 15.43 22.93 -13.82
N THR A 125 14.91 21.91 -13.13
CA THR A 125 15.55 20.57 -13.02
C THR A 125 14.69 19.45 -13.60
N SER A 126 13.42 19.72 -13.86
CA SER A 126 12.49 18.76 -14.41
C SER A 126 12.76 18.49 -15.89
N HIS A 127 12.55 17.23 -16.27
CA HIS A 127 12.56 16.78 -17.66
C HIS A 127 11.13 16.50 -18.17
N ASP A 128 10.13 16.82 -17.35
CA ASP A 128 8.73 16.57 -17.65
C ASP A 128 8.13 17.68 -18.50
N ALA A 129 7.18 17.31 -19.35
CA ALA A 129 6.49 18.26 -20.22
C ALA A 129 5.59 19.25 -19.45
N TRP A 130 5.21 18.91 -18.22
CA TRP A 130 4.38 19.70 -17.33
C TRP A 130 4.99 19.73 -15.93
N ILE A 131 4.90 20.88 -15.27
CA ILE A 131 5.20 21.00 -13.84
C ILE A 131 3.88 20.92 -13.09
N GLN A 132 3.77 19.91 -12.24
CA GLN A 132 2.63 19.67 -11.37
C GLN A 132 3.05 19.90 -9.92
N GLY A 133 2.13 20.37 -9.10
CA GLY A 133 2.37 20.59 -7.68
C GLY A 133 1.08 20.59 -6.90
N HIS A 134 1.16 20.35 -5.60
CA HIS A 134 0.01 20.27 -4.72
C HIS A 134 0.27 21.00 -3.40
N GLY A 135 -0.79 21.56 -2.80
CA GLY A 135 -0.76 21.97 -1.38
C GLY A 135 -0.75 23.46 -1.12
N TRP A 136 -0.85 24.31 -2.15
CA TRP A 136 -0.90 25.75 -1.90
C TRP A 136 -2.20 26.12 -1.16
N ASP A 137 -2.11 27.05 -0.22
CA ASP A 137 -3.27 27.56 0.53
C ASP A 137 -3.15 29.06 0.75
N GLN A 138 -3.95 29.82 0.00
CA GLN A 138 -3.99 31.27 0.12
C GLN A 138 -4.44 31.74 1.50
N ASN A 139 -5.12 30.91 2.30
CA ASN A 139 -5.51 31.30 3.67
C ASN A 139 -4.31 31.54 4.59
N LEU A 140 -3.14 30.99 4.24
CA LEU A 140 -1.88 31.20 4.95
C LEU A 140 -1.17 32.49 4.53
N TRP A 141 -1.60 33.15 3.45
CA TRP A 141 -0.90 34.29 2.85
C TRP A 141 -1.47 35.63 3.31
N PRO A 142 -0.66 36.70 3.35
CA PRO A 142 -1.16 38.05 3.57
C PRO A 142 -2.28 38.41 2.58
N GLY A 143 -3.41 38.91 3.09
CA GLY A 143 -4.57 39.31 2.28
C GLY A 143 -5.50 38.17 1.85
N ARG A 144 -5.07 36.90 1.92
CA ARG A 144 -5.88 35.69 1.64
C ARG A 144 -6.60 35.66 0.30
N ALA A 145 -6.15 36.47 -0.65
CA ALA A 145 -6.71 36.52 -1.99
C ALA A 145 -6.15 35.38 -2.84
N PHE A 146 -6.96 34.91 -3.80
CA PHE A 146 -6.45 34.02 -4.83
C PHE A 146 -5.31 34.67 -5.60
N PRO A 147 -4.29 33.89 -6.00
CA PRO A 147 -3.20 34.40 -6.81
C PRO A 147 -3.64 34.64 -8.25
N THR A 148 -2.78 35.33 -9.00
CA THR A 148 -2.91 35.53 -10.44
C THR A 148 -1.68 34.96 -11.15
N HIS A 149 -1.87 34.43 -12.36
CA HIS A 149 -0.87 33.61 -13.04
C HIS A 149 0.38 34.36 -13.51
N GLU A 150 0.37 35.70 -13.57
CA GLU A 150 1.38 36.50 -14.27
C GLU A 150 2.77 36.27 -13.70
N ARG A 151 2.90 36.16 -12.37
CA ARG A 151 4.21 35.91 -11.74
C ARG A 151 4.71 34.50 -11.98
N LEU A 152 3.81 33.51 -11.92
CA LEU A 152 4.13 32.13 -12.25
C LEU A 152 4.54 32.00 -13.72
N SER A 153 3.85 32.72 -14.60
CA SER A 153 4.11 32.76 -16.04
C SER A 153 5.41 33.48 -16.37
N ALA A 154 5.75 34.53 -15.65
CA ALA A 154 7.03 35.23 -15.82
C ALA A 154 8.21 34.37 -15.35
N ALA A 155 8.04 33.59 -14.28
CA ALA A 155 9.08 32.70 -13.76
C ALA A 155 9.26 31.43 -14.61
N ILE A 156 8.18 30.93 -15.21
CA ILE A 156 8.16 29.69 -16.00
C ILE A 156 7.36 29.95 -17.29
N PRO A 157 7.96 30.60 -18.31
CA PRO A 157 7.24 31.05 -19.50
C PRO A 157 6.96 29.93 -20.52
N ASP A 158 7.88 28.97 -20.64
CA ASP A 158 7.87 28.00 -21.75
C ASP A 158 7.26 26.63 -21.37
N THR A 159 7.26 26.30 -20.08
CA THR A 159 6.74 25.03 -19.55
C THR A 159 5.34 25.24 -18.96
N PRO A 160 4.32 24.44 -19.34
CA PRO A 160 3.02 24.52 -18.70
C PRO A 160 3.08 24.06 -17.24
N VAL A 161 2.38 24.79 -16.37
CA VAL A 161 2.33 24.55 -14.93
C VAL A 161 0.89 24.42 -14.47
N ALA A 162 0.60 23.42 -13.63
CA ALA A 162 -0.68 23.24 -12.96
C ALA A 162 -0.41 22.95 -11.47
N LEU A 163 -0.85 23.84 -10.57
CA LEU A 163 -0.64 23.71 -9.14
C LEU A 163 -1.99 23.55 -8.43
N THR A 164 -2.21 22.40 -7.81
CA THR A 164 -3.42 22.02 -7.10
C THR A 164 -3.44 22.62 -5.69
N ARG A 165 -4.58 23.15 -5.29
CA ARG A 165 -4.81 23.70 -3.95
C ARG A 165 -4.83 22.58 -2.91
N ILE A 166 -4.51 22.90 -1.65
CA ILE A 166 -4.48 21.95 -0.52
C ILE A 166 -5.73 21.07 -0.35
N ASP A 167 -6.91 21.55 -0.75
CA ASP A 167 -8.16 20.80 -0.64
C ASP A 167 -8.57 20.11 -1.95
N GLY A 168 -7.79 20.25 -3.02
CA GLY A 168 -8.09 19.65 -4.32
C GLY A 168 -9.28 20.27 -5.05
N HIS A 169 -9.76 21.44 -4.62
CA HIS A 169 -10.92 22.13 -5.20
C HIS A 169 -10.55 23.37 -6.03
N ALA A 170 -9.26 23.53 -6.34
CA ALA A 170 -8.80 24.56 -7.27
C ALA A 170 -7.44 24.22 -7.86
N VAL A 171 -7.21 24.66 -9.10
CA VAL A 171 -5.91 24.62 -9.76
C VAL A 171 -5.47 26.02 -10.20
N LEU A 172 -4.21 26.36 -9.95
CA LEU A 172 -3.53 27.52 -10.52
C LEU A 172 -2.71 27.09 -11.73
N ALA A 173 -3.06 27.61 -12.91
CA ALA A 173 -2.36 27.36 -14.16
C ALA A 173 -1.60 28.60 -14.65
N ASN A 174 -0.41 28.42 -15.21
CA ASN A 174 0.31 29.51 -15.87
C ASN A 174 -0.27 29.82 -17.27
N ALA A 175 0.20 30.90 -17.89
CA ALA A 175 -0.24 31.32 -19.23
C ALA A 175 -0.02 30.22 -20.29
N ARG A 176 1.07 29.46 -20.18
CA ARG A 176 1.38 28.37 -21.10
C ARG A 176 0.38 27.23 -21.02
N ALA A 177 0.03 26.80 -19.80
CA ALA A 177 -1.00 25.78 -19.57
C ALA A 177 -2.39 26.26 -20.07
N MET A 178 -2.77 27.50 -19.77
CA MET A 178 -4.00 28.11 -20.28
C MET A 178 -4.05 28.18 -21.81
N ALA A 179 -2.92 28.47 -22.47
CA ALA A 179 -2.84 28.49 -23.92
C ALA A 179 -3.03 27.10 -24.54
N ILE A 180 -2.44 26.05 -23.95
CA ILE A 180 -2.66 24.66 -24.37
C ILE A 180 -4.13 24.26 -24.19
N ALA A 181 -4.76 24.71 -23.11
CA ALA A 181 -6.18 24.49 -22.83
C ALA A 181 -7.14 25.32 -23.71
N GLY A 182 -6.63 26.28 -24.48
CA GLY A 182 -7.47 27.16 -25.29
C GLY A 182 -8.31 28.15 -24.46
N ILE A 183 -7.84 28.51 -23.27
CA ILE A 183 -8.54 29.44 -22.38
C ILE A 183 -8.40 30.87 -22.89
N THR A 184 -9.53 31.56 -22.98
CA THR A 184 -9.64 32.94 -23.46
C THR A 184 -10.58 33.75 -22.55
N VAL A 185 -10.64 35.06 -22.75
CA VAL A 185 -11.64 35.94 -22.10
C VAL A 185 -13.09 35.47 -22.37
N SER A 186 -13.34 34.83 -23.53
CA SER A 186 -14.66 34.31 -23.91
C SER A 186 -15.00 32.91 -23.39
N THR A 187 -14.03 32.17 -22.83
CA THR A 187 -14.28 30.83 -22.29
C THR A 187 -15.32 30.92 -21.19
N GLN A 188 -16.37 30.10 -21.24
CA GLN A 188 -17.44 30.10 -20.23
C GLN A 188 -17.07 29.20 -19.04
N ASP A 189 -17.68 29.47 -17.89
CA ASP A 189 -17.59 28.58 -16.73
C ASP A 189 -18.31 27.25 -17.04
N PRO A 190 -17.70 26.08 -16.77
CA PRO A 190 -18.35 24.79 -16.97
C PRO A 190 -19.36 24.47 -15.86
N PRO A 191 -20.26 23.50 -16.08
CA PRO A 191 -21.16 23.03 -15.03
C PRO A 191 -20.40 22.66 -13.74
N GLY A 192 -20.84 23.19 -12.61
CA GLY A 192 -20.23 22.92 -11.31
C GLY A 192 -18.81 23.49 -11.14
N GLY A 193 -18.37 24.42 -11.98
CA GLY A 193 -17.04 25.02 -11.89
C GLY A 193 -17.05 26.52 -12.12
N ARG A 194 -15.95 27.19 -11.76
CA ARG A 194 -15.78 28.63 -11.96
C ARG A 194 -14.35 28.97 -12.41
N ILE A 195 -14.24 29.82 -13.43
CA ILE A 195 -12.98 30.46 -13.80
C ILE A 195 -12.87 31.78 -13.03
N VAL A 196 -11.85 31.94 -12.19
CA VAL A 196 -11.60 33.20 -11.48
C VAL A 196 -11.10 34.24 -12.49
N ARG A 197 -11.68 35.45 -12.43
CA ARG A 197 -11.39 36.54 -13.37
C ARG A 197 -11.01 37.81 -12.64
N ASP A 198 -10.16 38.60 -13.28
CA ASP A 198 -9.83 39.95 -12.84
C ASP A 198 -10.98 40.95 -13.13
N SER A 199 -10.79 42.23 -12.78
CA SER A 199 -11.78 43.29 -13.01
C SER A 199 -12.01 43.62 -14.50
N ALA A 200 -11.11 43.20 -15.39
CA ALA A 200 -11.25 43.35 -16.84
C ALA A 200 -11.86 42.11 -17.51
N GLY A 201 -12.19 41.06 -16.74
CA GLY A 201 -12.78 39.81 -17.22
C GLY A 201 -11.75 38.76 -17.69
N ASN A 202 -10.45 39.04 -17.58
CA ASN A 202 -9.41 38.10 -17.97
C ASN A 202 -9.33 36.95 -16.96
N PRO A 203 -9.16 35.69 -17.41
CA PRO A 203 -8.88 34.57 -16.52
C PRO A 203 -7.60 34.81 -15.71
N THR A 204 -7.67 34.70 -14.38
CA THR A 204 -6.50 34.88 -13.51
C THR A 204 -5.58 33.66 -13.48
N GLY A 205 -5.99 32.56 -14.10
CA GLY A 205 -5.33 31.25 -14.03
C GLY A 205 -5.78 30.37 -12.87
N VAL A 206 -6.71 30.83 -12.02
CA VAL A 206 -7.33 29.97 -10.99
C VAL A 206 -8.65 29.41 -11.51
N PHE A 207 -8.78 28.09 -11.46
CA PHE A 207 -9.97 27.34 -11.86
C PHE A 207 -10.47 26.55 -10.65
N VAL A 208 -11.75 26.67 -10.33
CA VAL A 208 -12.37 26.10 -9.11
C VAL A 208 -13.35 24.99 -9.50
N ASP A 209 -13.31 23.89 -8.76
CA ASP A 209 -14.18 22.71 -8.89
C ASP A 209 -14.23 22.20 -10.34
N GLY A 210 -15.42 22.12 -10.97
CA GLY A 210 -15.59 21.60 -12.32
C GLY A 210 -14.72 22.30 -13.38
N ALA A 211 -14.22 23.52 -13.13
CA ALA A 211 -13.34 24.25 -14.04
C ALA A 211 -11.92 23.71 -14.06
N GLU A 212 -11.49 22.97 -13.04
CA GLU A 212 -10.16 22.34 -12.99
C GLU A 212 -9.95 21.37 -14.17
N SER A 213 -11.02 20.69 -14.60
CA SER A 213 -11.00 19.77 -15.76
C SER A 213 -10.49 20.45 -17.05
N LEU A 214 -10.74 21.76 -17.22
CA LEU A 214 -10.26 22.50 -18.38
C LEU A 214 -8.73 22.49 -18.50
N ILE A 215 -8.03 22.36 -17.37
CA ILE A 215 -6.57 22.27 -17.28
C ILE A 215 -6.13 20.81 -17.20
N TYR A 216 -6.67 20.02 -16.27
CA TYR A 216 -6.21 18.64 -16.04
C TYR A 216 -6.38 17.76 -17.28
N ASP A 217 -7.44 17.93 -18.06
CA ASP A 217 -7.68 17.15 -19.28
C ASP A 217 -6.62 17.39 -20.38
N LYS A 218 -5.75 18.38 -20.20
CA LYS A 218 -4.63 18.70 -21.11
C LYS A 218 -3.30 18.13 -20.65
N ILE A 219 -3.22 17.64 -19.42
CA ILE A 219 -2.03 16.97 -18.91
C ILE A 219 -1.98 15.57 -19.55
N PRO A 220 -0.91 15.24 -20.29
CA PRO A 220 -0.80 13.91 -20.89
C PRO A 220 -0.65 12.86 -19.78
N PRO A 221 -1.11 11.60 -20.01
CA PRO A 221 -0.83 10.52 -19.08
C PRO A 221 0.69 10.35 -18.91
N PRO A 222 1.16 9.85 -17.74
CA PRO A 222 2.57 9.62 -17.51
C PRO A 222 3.21 8.73 -18.59
N THR A 223 4.33 9.20 -19.12
CA THR A 223 5.18 8.41 -20.01
C THR A 223 5.78 7.22 -19.27
N HIS A 224 6.23 6.21 -20.02
CA HIS A 224 6.92 5.05 -19.44
C HIS A 224 8.13 5.46 -18.58
N GLU A 225 8.92 6.44 -19.02
CA GLU A 225 10.08 6.92 -18.25
C GLU A 225 9.66 7.60 -16.94
N GLN A 226 8.56 8.36 -16.95
CA GLN A 226 7.99 8.95 -15.74
C GLN A 226 7.53 7.88 -14.76
N LEU A 227 6.84 6.83 -15.24
CA LEU A 227 6.43 5.70 -14.41
C LEU A 227 7.63 4.97 -13.80
N VAL A 228 8.69 4.73 -14.59
CA VAL A 228 9.93 4.11 -14.08
C VAL A 228 10.60 4.97 -13.00
N ARG A 229 10.71 6.28 -13.22
CA ARG A 229 11.27 7.21 -12.21
C ARG A 229 10.41 7.26 -10.95
N ALA A 230 9.09 7.37 -11.11
CA ALA A 230 8.11 7.40 -10.03
C ALA A 230 8.19 6.12 -9.19
N THR A 231 8.06 4.94 -9.80
CA THR A 231 8.15 3.67 -9.08
C THR A 231 9.49 3.55 -8.34
N ARG A 232 10.62 3.96 -8.94
CA ARG A 232 11.92 3.95 -8.25
C ARG A 232 11.91 4.84 -7.00
N ALA A 233 11.38 6.07 -7.11
CA ALA A 233 11.27 6.99 -5.98
C ALA A 233 10.38 6.42 -4.86
N ALA A 234 9.25 5.81 -5.23
CA ALA A 234 8.35 5.16 -4.28
C ALA A 234 9.01 3.99 -3.55
N ILE A 235 9.80 3.17 -4.24
CA ILE A 235 10.56 2.06 -3.62
C ILE A 235 11.55 2.59 -2.59
N ILE A 236 12.26 3.68 -2.91
CA ILE A 236 13.20 4.32 -1.98
C ILE A 236 12.46 4.81 -0.72
N GLU A 237 11.31 5.45 -0.89
CA GLU A 237 10.50 5.94 0.25
C GLU A 237 9.90 4.78 1.08
N CYS A 238 9.46 3.71 0.43
CA CYS A 238 9.03 2.49 1.11
C CYS A 238 10.16 1.88 1.95
N ASN A 239 11.36 1.73 1.36
CA ASN A 239 12.53 1.20 2.06
C ASN A 239 12.90 2.07 3.26
N ARG A 240 12.79 3.40 3.14
CA ARG A 240 13.04 4.35 4.24
C ARG A 240 12.15 4.08 5.45
N PHE A 241 10.91 3.67 5.22
CA PHE A 241 9.96 3.30 6.28
C PHE A 241 9.93 1.80 6.61
N GLY A 242 10.95 1.04 6.21
CA GLY A 242 11.09 -0.38 6.59
C GLY A 242 10.26 -1.35 5.76
N LEU A 243 9.56 -0.89 4.73
CA LEU A 243 8.80 -1.74 3.84
C LEU A 243 9.73 -2.51 2.91
N THR A 244 9.47 -3.81 2.80
CA THR A 244 10.18 -4.75 1.90
C THR A 244 9.23 -5.48 0.97
N ALA A 245 7.92 -5.38 1.22
CA ALA A 245 6.88 -5.92 0.39
C ALA A 245 5.64 -5.01 0.41
N VAL A 246 4.89 -5.01 -0.68
CA VAL A 246 3.69 -4.20 -0.89
C VAL A 246 2.63 -4.96 -1.67
N GLY A 247 1.35 -4.63 -1.46
CA GLY A 247 0.24 -4.97 -2.35
C GLY A 247 -0.21 -3.73 -3.13
N GLU A 248 -0.05 -3.74 -4.45
CA GLU A 248 -0.39 -2.60 -5.32
C GLU A 248 -1.69 -2.82 -6.08
N PRO A 249 -2.80 -2.20 -5.65
CA PRO A 249 -4.10 -2.41 -6.28
C PRO A 249 -4.27 -1.56 -7.55
N GLY A 250 -4.96 -2.11 -8.55
CA GLY A 250 -5.39 -1.36 -9.73
C GLY A 250 -4.30 -1.12 -10.77
N THR A 251 -3.32 -2.02 -10.85
CA THR A 251 -2.19 -1.94 -11.78
C THR A 251 -2.63 -2.23 -13.22
N ASN A 252 -2.13 -1.45 -14.19
CA ASN A 252 -2.36 -1.66 -15.63
C ASN A 252 -1.06 -2.05 -16.38
N ASP A 253 -1.14 -2.28 -17.69
CA ASP A 253 0.01 -2.69 -18.52
C ASP A 253 1.19 -1.70 -18.49
N ALA A 254 0.90 -0.39 -18.49
CA ALA A 254 1.96 0.63 -18.49
C ALA A 254 2.75 0.63 -17.18
N VAL A 255 2.05 0.49 -16.05
CA VAL A 255 2.66 0.38 -14.73
C VAL A 255 3.44 -0.93 -14.59
N LEU A 256 2.88 -2.07 -15.03
CA LEU A 256 3.59 -3.35 -15.03
C LEU A 256 4.86 -3.31 -15.90
N ALA A 257 4.82 -2.62 -17.03
CA ALA A 257 6.00 -2.44 -17.87
C ALA A 257 7.12 -1.68 -17.15
N ALA A 258 6.77 -0.63 -16.39
CA ALA A 258 7.73 0.12 -15.58
C ALA A 258 8.33 -0.74 -14.46
N HIS A 259 7.51 -1.56 -13.78
CA HIS A 259 8.00 -2.53 -12.79
C HIS A 259 9.00 -3.51 -13.41
N VAL A 260 8.63 -4.11 -14.55
CA VAL A 260 9.47 -5.08 -15.25
C VAL A 260 10.81 -4.48 -15.70
N GLU A 261 10.83 -3.21 -16.11
CA GLU A 261 12.08 -2.51 -16.43
C GLU A 261 13.01 -2.40 -15.22
N LEU A 262 12.51 -1.93 -14.08
CA LEU A 262 13.28 -1.84 -12.85
C LEU A 262 13.73 -3.21 -12.33
N LEU A 263 12.89 -4.23 -12.47
CA LEU A 263 13.23 -5.62 -12.12
C LEU A 263 14.38 -6.15 -12.98
N ARG A 264 14.40 -5.85 -14.28
CA ARG A 264 15.49 -6.22 -15.19
C ARG A 264 16.78 -5.46 -14.92
N ARG A 265 16.69 -4.25 -14.33
CA ARG A 265 17.83 -3.45 -13.89
C ARG A 265 18.35 -3.82 -12.49
N ASP A 266 17.70 -4.76 -11.81
CA ASP A 266 17.96 -5.11 -10.41
C ASP A 266 17.78 -3.92 -9.43
N GLU A 267 16.99 -2.91 -9.83
CA GLU A 267 16.70 -1.72 -9.02
C GLU A 267 15.40 -1.86 -8.23
N TYR A 268 14.69 -2.97 -8.37
CA TYR A 268 13.41 -3.23 -7.72
C TYR A 268 13.62 -3.92 -6.36
N THR A 269 13.96 -3.14 -5.33
CA THR A 269 14.31 -3.64 -3.99
C THR A 269 13.10 -3.84 -3.07
N ILE A 270 11.95 -4.23 -3.64
CA ILE A 270 10.72 -4.49 -2.92
C ILE A 270 10.00 -5.69 -3.54
N ARG A 271 9.16 -6.40 -2.80
CA ARG A 271 8.28 -7.45 -3.36
C ARG A 271 6.90 -6.88 -3.61
N ASN A 272 6.46 -6.86 -4.86
CA ASN A 272 5.16 -6.31 -5.22
C ASN A 272 4.16 -7.43 -5.52
N TYR A 273 3.05 -7.42 -4.79
CA TYR A 273 1.82 -8.13 -5.11
C TYR A 273 0.89 -7.19 -5.87
N ALA A 274 1.09 -7.12 -7.19
CA ALA A 274 0.30 -6.27 -8.07
C ALA A 274 -1.07 -6.91 -8.35
N MET A 275 -2.12 -6.12 -8.17
CA MET A 275 -3.50 -6.50 -8.46
C MET A 275 -3.94 -5.75 -9.71
N LEU A 276 -4.37 -6.49 -10.72
CA LEU A 276 -4.83 -5.95 -11.99
C LEU A 276 -6.04 -5.04 -11.79
N SER A 277 -6.11 -3.94 -12.54
CA SER A 277 -7.37 -3.18 -12.65
C SER A 277 -8.48 -4.04 -13.25
N ASP A 278 -9.73 -3.73 -12.91
CA ASP A 278 -10.93 -4.31 -13.52
C ASP A 278 -11.13 -3.83 -14.97
N ASP A 279 -10.16 -4.13 -15.84
CA ASP A 279 -10.21 -3.91 -17.28
C ASP A 279 -10.27 -5.25 -17.99
N ALA A 280 -11.30 -5.44 -18.81
CA ALA A 280 -11.58 -6.73 -19.45
C ALA A 280 -10.46 -7.20 -20.39
N LYS A 281 -9.74 -6.29 -21.06
CA LYS A 281 -8.65 -6.66 -21.98
C LYS A 281 -7.41 -7.08 -21.20
N LEU A 282 -7.03 -6.31 -20.18
CA LEU A 282 -5.94 -6.61 -19.27
C LEU A 282 -6.15 -7.97 -18.59
N ILE A 283 -7.32 -8.14 -17.99
CA ILE A 283 -7.69 -9.39 -17.32
C ILE A 283 -7.62 -10.56 -18.30
N ALA A 284 -8.23 -10.45 -19.49
CA ALA A 284 -8.24 -11.54 -20.47
C ALA A 284 -6.82 -11.95 -20.89
N ALA A 285 -5.90 -10.99 -21.06
CA ALA A 285 -4.51 -11.27 -21.39
C ALA A 285 -3.81 -12.07 -20.27
N HIS A 286 -4.01 -11.68 -19.01
CA HIS A 286 -3.39 -12.36 -17.86
C HIS A 286 -4.03 -13.72 -17.54
N LEU A 287 -5.33 -13.91 -17.78
CA LEU A 287 -5.97 -15.21 -17.60
C LEU A 287 -5.45 -16.25 -18.60
N GLN A 288 -5.03 -15.84 -19.80
CA GLN A 288 -4.42 -16.73 -20.77
C GLN A 288 -3.04 -17.24 -20.32
N SER A 289 -2.25 -16.40 -19.65
CA SER A 289 -0.93 -16.79 -19.13
C SER A 289 -0.98 -17.46 -17.75
N GLY A 290 -2.09 -17.30 -17.02
CA GLY A 290 -2.19 -17.67 -15.61
C GLY A 290 -1.53 -16.64 -14.68
N PRO A 291 -1.67 -16.82 -13.35
CA PRO A 291 -1.08 -15.93 -12.36
C PRO A 291 0.45 -15.98 -12.40
N LEU A 292 1.08 -14.82 -12.21
CA LEU A 292 2.52 -14.71 -12.02
C LEU A 292 2.84 -14.83 -10.53
N GLU A 293 3.57 -15.86 -10.12
CA GLU A 293 3.84 -16.14 -8.72
C GLU A 293 5.34 -16.12 -8.44
N GLY A 294 5.81 -15.06 -7.79
CA GLY A 294 7.21 -14.97 -7.35
C GLY A 294 8.22 -14.87 -8.49
N ALA A 295 7.86 -14.20 -9.59
CA ALA A 295 8.79 -13.92 -10.68
C ALA A 295 9.95 -13.01 -10.25
N TYR A 296 11.02 -13.01 -11.04
CA TYR A 296 12.22 -12.19 -10.79
C TYR A 296 12.84 -12.41 -9.40
N GLY A 297 12.92 -13.67 -8.97
CA GLY A 297 13.47 -14.01 -7.65
C GLY A 297 12.53 -13.70 -6.48
N GLY A 298 11.22 -13.88 -6.68
CA GLY A 298 10.21 -13.64 -5.66
C GLY A 298 9.82 -12.17 -5.48
N ARG A 299 10.08 -11.31 -6.47
CA ARG A 299 9.87 -9.85 -6.37
C ARG A 299 8.58 -9.37 -7.02
N LEU A 300 8.04 -10.08 -8.01
CA LEU A 300 6.78 -9.69 -8.66
C LEU A 300 5.77 -10.82 -8.60
N TRP A 301 4.56 -10.47 -8.17
CA TRP A 301 3.37 -11.30 -8.18
C TRP A 301 2.26 -10.56 -8.91
N VAL A 302 1.56 -11.24 -9.80
CA VAL A 302 0.37 -10.74 -10.50
C VAL A 302 -0.69 -11.83 -10.41
N ARG A 303 -1.48 -11.77 -9.33
CA ARG A 303 -2.42 -12.84 -8.96
C ARG A 303 -3.76 -12.31 -8.43
N ALA A 304 -3.99 -11.01 -8.40
CA ALA A 304 -5.24 -10.44 -7.94
C ALA A 304 -5.88 -9.52 -8.97
N ILE A 305 -7.19 -9.33 -8.83
CA ILE A 305 -7.99 -8.35 -9.59
C ILE A 305 -8.62 -7.39 -8.58
N LYS A 306 -8.39 -6.09 -8.75
CA LYS A 306 -8.95 -5.00 -7.94
C LYS A 306 -10.24 -4.49 -8.54
N MET A 307 -11.32 -4.47 -7.75
CA MET A 307 -12.62 -3.87 -8.07
C MET A 307 -13.03 -2.83 -7.01
N TYR A 308 -14.09 -2.05 -7.29
CA TYR A 308 -14.61 -1.01 -6.41
C TYR A 308 -16.13 -1.14 -6.25
N ALA A 309 -16.61 -1.45 -5.04
CA ALA A 309 -18.03 -1.60 -4.78
C ALA A 309 -18.75 -0.25 -4.62
N ASP A 310 -18.12 0.69 -3.91
CA ASP A 310 -18.65 2.00 -3.56
C ASP A 310 -17.56 3.10 -3.55
N GLY A 311 -17.91 4.30 -3.07
CA GLY A 311 -16.97 5.41 -2.89
C GLY A 311 -16.49 5.57 -1.44
N ALA A 312 -15.95 6.75 -1.11
CA ALA A 312 -15.41 7.04 0.21
C ALA A 312 -16.41 7.68 1.19
N LEU A 313 -16.16 7.53 2.49
CA LEU A 313 -17.03 8.08 3.54
C LEU A 313 -16.95 9.62 3.59
N GLY A 314 -15.75 10.19 3.42
CA GLY A 314 -15.52 11.65 3.51
C GLY A 314 -16.35 12.45 2.50
N SER A 315 -16.36 12.00 1.24
CA SER A 315 -17.10 12.58 0.12
C SER A 315 -18.58 12.13 0.04
N ARG A 316 -19.05 11.35 1.02
CA ARG A 316 -20.40 10.75 1.04
C ARG A 316 -20.69 9.80 -0.13
N GLY A 317 -19.64 9.21 -0.70
CA GLY A 317 -19.73 8.23 -1.77
C GLY A 317 -19.90 6.78 -1.28
N ALA A 318 -19.50 6.47 -0.04
CA ALA A 318 -19.62 5.13 0.53
C ALA A 318 -21.08 4.70 0.65
N ALA A 319 -21.39 3.47 0.22
CA ALA A 319 -22.73 2.95 0.14
C ALA A 319 -23.22 2.49 1.52
N LEU A 320 -24.23 3.18 2.06
CA LEU A 320 -24.75 2.91 3.40
C LEU A 320 -26.11 2.20 3.38
N LEU A 321 -26.39 1.36 4.39
CA LEU A 321 -27.69 0.68 4.56
C LEU A 321 -28.80 1.68 4.95
N GLN A 322 -28.43 2.77 5.60
CA GLN A 322 -29.29 3.91 5.94
C GLN A 322 -28.63 5.20 5.43
N PRO A 323 -29.40 6.27 5.16
CA PRO A 323 -28.83 7.54 4.70
C PRO A 323 -27.75 8.10 5.62
N TYR A 324 -26.87 8.96 5.07
CA TYR A 324 -25.89 9.69 5.87
C TYR A 324 -26.59 10.52 6.96
N SER A 325 -25.99 10.58 8.15
CA SER A 325 -26.56 11.33 9.27
C SER A 325 -26.54 12.84 9.03
N ASP A 326 -25.57 13.34 8.27
CA ASP A 326 -25.43 14.74 7.90
C ASP A 326 -25.90 15.05 6.45
N ASP A 327 -26.41 14.05 5.74
CA ASP A 327 -27.07 14.19 4.44
C ASP A 327 -28.19 13.12 4.32
N PRO A 328 -29.37 13.36 4.93
CA PRO A 328 -30.43 12.35 5.02
C PRO A 328 -31.05 11.93 3.68
N SER A 329 -30.71 12.62 2.59
CA SER A 329 -31.18 12.32 1.23
C SER A 329 -30.26 11.36 0.47
N ASN A 330 -29.08 11.10 1.01
CA ASN A 330 -27.99 10.39 0.34
C ASN A 330 -27.66 9.10 1.08
N SER A 331 -27.50 7.99 0.36
CA SER A 331 -27.04 6.69 0.92
C SER A 331 -25.81 6.16 0.20
N GLY A 332 -25.05 7.06 -0.44
CA GLY A 332 -23.87 6.77 -1.22
C GLY A 332 -24.14 6.09 -2.56
N LEU A 333 -23.05 5.74 -3.21
CA LEU A 333 -23.00 5.31 -4.60
C LEU A 333 -22.65 3.82 -4.69
N ILE A 334 -23.31 3.10 -5.60
CA ILE A 334 -22.84 1.79 -6.05
C ILE A 334 -22.02 2.04 -7.30
N VAL A 335 -20.71 1.82 -7.21
CA VAL A 335 -19.76 2.03 -8.31
C VAL A 335 -19.81 0.84 -9.26
N THR A 336 -19.62 -0.37 -8.73
CA THR A 336 -19.73 -1.61 -9.49
C THR A 336 -20.91 -2.45 -8.97
N PRO A 337 -21.89 -2.81 -9.84
CA PRO A 337 -23.01 -3.64 -9.44
C PRO A 337 -22.59 -5.04 -8.97
N GLN A 338 -23.30 -5.57 -7.95
CA GLN A 338 -23.06 -6.91 -7.40
C GLN A 338 -22.89 -8.02 -8.45
N PRO A 339 -23.72 -8.12 -9.52
CA PRO A 339 -23.58 -9.20 -10.50
C PRO A 339 -22.22 -9.20 -11.22
N HIS A 340 -21.62 -8.01 -11.43
CA HIS A 340 -20.29 -7.91 -12.02
C HIS A 340 -19.20 -8.37 -11.05
N ILE A 341 -19.28 -7.93 -9.78
CA ILE A 341 -18.36 -8.37 -8.72
C ILE A 341 -18.39 -9.91 -8.60
N GLU A 342 -19.59 -10.48 -8.60
CA GLU A 342 -19.79 -11.92 -8.55
C GLU A 342 -19.18 -12.65 -9.76
N ALA A 343 -19.42 -12.14 -10.98
CA ALA A 343 -18.89 -12.73 -12.22
C ALA A 343 -17.35 -12.67 -12.29
N VAL A 344 -16.75 -11.53 -11.98
CA VAL A 344 -15.28 -11.36 -11.96
C VAL A 344 -14.66 -12.22 -10.86
N THR A 345 -15.30 -12.32 -9.69
CA THR A 345 -14.82 -13.17 -8.59
C THR A 345 -14.86 -14.65 -8.97
N GLU A 346 -15.97 -15.13 -9.54
CA GLU A 346 -16.09 -16.51 -10.02
C GLU A 346 -15.01 -16.82 -11.06
N MET A 347 -14.82 -15.92 -12.03
CA MET A 347 -13.77 -16.04 -13.04
C MET A 347 -12.37 -16.06 -12.42
N ALA A 348 -12.07 -15.17 -11.47
CA ALA A 348 -10.79 -15.10 -10.79
C ALA A 348 -10.47 -16.43 -10.10
N ILE A 349 -11.40 -16.94 -9.29
CA ILE A 349 -11.25 -18.21 -8.56
C ILE A 349 -10.96 -19.37 -9.54
N ARG A 350 -11.72 -19.47 -10.64
CA ARG A 350 -11.56 -20.55 -11.63
C ARG A 350 -10.19 -20.56 -12.31
N HIS A 351 -9.51 -19.42 -12.37
CA HIS A 351 -8.19 -19.26 -13.01
C HIS A 351 -7.05 -19.10 -11.98
N GLY A 352 -7.32 -19.30 -10.69
CA GLY A 352 -6.31 -19.22 -9.63
C GLY A 352 -5.96 -17.79 -9.19
N PHE A 353 -6.72 -16.78 -9.63
CA PHE A 353 -6.61 -15.40 -9.17
C PHE A 353 -7.46 -15.14 -7.93
N GLN A 354 -7.05 -14.14 -7.16
CA GLN A 354 -7.77 -13.58 -6.00
C GLN A 354 -8.61 -12.38 -6.44
N ALA A 355 -9.80 -12.21 -5.86
CA ALA A 355 -10.53 -10.94 -5.96
C ALA A 355 -10.23 -10.07 -4.72
N ALA A 356 -9.98 -8.79 -4.96
CA ALA A 356 -9.79 -7.75 -3.95
C ALA A 356 -10.75 -6.60 -4.26
N VAL A 357 -11.75 -6.37 -3.41
CA VAL A 357 -12.81 -5.39 -3.70
C VAL A 357 -12.78 -4.28 -2.65
N HIS A 358 -12.64 -3.03 -3.09
CA HIS A 358 -12.86 -1.86 -2.24
C HIS A 358 -14.30 -1.82 -1.76
N ALA A 359 -14.52 -1.77 -0.44
CA ALA A 359 -15.83 -1.51 0.15
C ALA A 359 -15.70 -0.75 1.48
N ILE A 360 -16.22 0.49 1.51
CA ILE A 360 -16.15 1.34 2.70
C ILE A 360 -17.44 1.32 3.50
N GLY A 361 -18.60 1.49 2.84
CA GLY A 361 -19.89 1.57 3.51
C GLY A 361 -20.43 0.20 3.90
N ASP A 362 -21.34 0.15 4.88
CA ASP A 362 -21.92 -1.11 5.36
C ASP A 362 -22.80 -1.81 4.30
N ARG A 363 -23.48 -1.07 3.42
CA ARG A 363 -24.17 -1.64 2.25
C ARG A 363 -23.18 -2.14 1.19
N GLY A 364 -22.10 -1.40 0.95
CA GLY A 364 -21.01 -1.82 0.06
C GLY A 364 -20.40 -3.15 0.52
N ASN A 365 -20.02 -3.25 1.79
CA ASN A 365 -19.46 -4.47 2.38
C ASN A 365 -20.43 -5.65 2.29
N ARG A 366 -21.72 -5.44 2.63
CA ARG A 366 -22.74 -6.49 2.50
C ARG A 366 -22.88 -7.00 1.07
N MET A 367 -22.91 -6.09 0.10
CA MET A 367 -23.00 -6.44 -1.33
C MET A 367 -21.82 -7.29 -1.78
N VAL A 368 -20.60 -6.97 -1.35
CA VAL A 368 -19.40 -7.75 -1.67
C VAL A 368 -19.44 -9.13 -1.00
N LEU A 369 -19.86 -9.21 0.26
CA LEU A 369 -20.03 -10.48 0.96
C LEU A 369 -21.04 -11.39 0.26
N ASP A 370 -22.16 -10.83 -0.22
CA ASP A 370 -23.18 -11.55 -0.98
C ASP A 370 -22.61 -12.07 -2.32
N ALA A 371 -21.85 -11.24 -3.05
CA ALA A 371 -21.18 -11.63 -4.29
C ALA A 371 -20.14 -12.75 -4.07
N TYR A 372 -19.31 -12.63 -3.03
CA TYR A 372 -18.31 -13.63 -2.68
C TYR A 372 -18.94 -14.95 -2.25
N GLU A 373 -19.98 -14.92 -1.42
CA GLU A 373 -20.73 -16.13 -1.02
C GLU A 373 -21.31 -16.86 -2.23
N ALA A 374 -21.89 -16.12 -3.19
CA ALA A 374 -22.41 -16.69 -4.42
C ALA A 374 -21.30 -17.30 -5.30
N ALA A 375 -20.19 -16.60 -5.49
CA ALA A 375 -19.04 -17.08 -6.28
C ALA A 375 -18.38 -18.32 -5.66
N LEU A 376 -18.15 -18.33 -4.34
CA LEU A 376 -17.62 -19.49 -3.62
C LEU A 376 -18.54 -20.71 -3.78
N ARG A 377 -19.86 -20.52 -3.65
CA ARG A 377 -20.84 -21.59 -3.86
C ARG A 377 -20.81 -22.16 -5.28
N ARG A 378 -20.70 -21.32 -6.31
CA ARG A 378 -20.68 -21.77 -7.73
C ARG A 378 -19.37 -22.44 -8.16
N THR A 379 -18.27 -22.02 -7.56
CA THR A 379 -16.95 -22.57 -7.86
C THR A 379 -16.63 -23.80 -7.01
N GLY A 380 -17.29 -23.95 -5.86
CA GLY A 380 -16.95 -24.97 -4.85
C GLY A 380 -15.65 -24.64 -4.12
N ALA A 381 -15.11 -23.43 -4.28
CA ALA A 381 -13.90 -23.00 -3.60
C ALA A 381 -14.17 -22.76 -2.10
N GLY A 382 -13.22 -23.18 -1.27
CA GLY A 382 -13.25 -22.91 0.17
C GLY A 382 -12.49 -21.63 0.53
N ALA A 383 -12.20 -21.47 1.82
CA ALA A 383 -11.47 -20.33 2.37
C ALA A 383 -10.06 -20.10 1.77
N ASP A 384 -9.49 -21.09 1.08
CA ASP A 384 -8.18 -20.94 0.40
C ASP A 384 -8.25 -20.06 -0.86
N ALA A 385 -9.44 -19.64 -1.29
CA ALA A 385 -9.59 -18.55 -2.27
C ALA A 385 -9.04 -17.21 -1.76
N ARG A 386 -8.93 -17.05 -0.42
CA ARG A 386 -8.38 -15.88 0.29
C ARG A 386 -8.91 -14.56 -0.26
N LEU A 387 -10.19 -14.50 -0.62
CA LEU A 387 -10.80 -13.29 -1.17
C LEU A 387 -10.63 -12.13 -0.19
N ARG A 388 -10.35 -10.94 -0.70
CA ARG A 388 -10.10 -9.76 0.11
C ARG A 388 -11.20 -8.73 -0.04
N ILE A 389 -11.52 -8.05 1.05
CA ILE A 389 -12.25 -6.78 0.99
C ILE A 389 -11.29 -5.71 1.48
N GLU A 390 -11.11 -4.69 0.67
CA GLU A 390 -10.25 -3.55 0.98
C GLU A 390 -11.04 -2.51 1.78
N HIS A 391 -10.36 -1.89 2.74
CA HIS A 391 -10.85 -0.94 3.75
C HIS A 391 -11.72 -1.58 4.82
N VAL A 392 -12.83 -2.24 4.44
CA VAL A 392 -13.82 -2.80 5.39
C VAL A 392 -14.18 -1.76 6.47
N GLN A 393 -14.30 -0.50 6.03
CA GLN A 393 -14.20 0.64 6.92
C GLN A 393 -15.40 0.71 7.86
N THR A 394 -16.61 0.48 7.34
CA THR A 394 -17.87 0.47 8.09
C THR A 394 -18.60 -0.84 7.86
N LEU A 395 -18.88 -1.58 8.94
CA LEU A 395 -19.64 -2.82 8.91
C LEU A 395 -20.95 -2.71 9.68
N SER A 396 -21.98 -3.39 9.17
CA SER A 396 -23.10 -3.76 10.02
C SER A 396 -22.63 -4.84 11.01
N PRO A 397 -23.03 -4.80 12.30
CA PRO A 397 -22.68 -5.86 13.26
C PRO A 397 -23.07 -7.27 12.80
N GLN A 398 -24.10 -7.40 11.96
CA GLN A 398 -24.55 -8.67 11.40
C GLN A 398 -23.57 -9.25 10.38
N ASP A 399 -22.76 -8.40 9.74
CA ASP A 399 -21.82 -8.80 8.69
C ASP A 399 -20.43 -9.16 9.27
N VAL A 400 -20.08 -8.71 10.49
CA VAL A 400 -18.80 -9.03 11.14
C VAL A 400 -18.51 -10.55 11.16
N PRO A 401 -19.43 -11.44 11.61
CA PRO A 401 -19.16 -12.87 11.62
C PRO A 401 -19.16 -13.51 10.23
N ARG A 402 -19.66 -12.82 9.18
CA ARG A 402 -19.67 -13.35 7.80
C ARG A 402 -18.27 -13.44 7.22
N LEU A 403 -17.40 -12.47 7.52
CA LEU A 403 -16.02 -12.48 7.02
C LEU A 403 -15.31 -13.77 7.45
N ALA A 404 -15.42 -14.14 8.73
CA ALA A 404 -14.84 -15.39 9.24
C ALA A 404 -15.45 -16.64 8.58
N ARG A 405 -16.79 -16.72 8.51
CA ARG A 405 -17.49 -17.89 7.93
C ARG A 405 -17.12 -18.14 6.47
N LEU A 406 -16.92 -17.07 5.71
CA LEU A 406 -16.57 -17.12 4.30
C LEU A 406 -15.06 -17.16 4.04
N GLY A 407 -14.22 -17.02 5.07
CA GLY A 407 -12.76 -16.97 4.93
C GLY A 407 -12.25 -15.71 4.24
N ILE A 408 -12.98 -14.60 4.37
CA ILE A 408 -12.64 -13.32 3.75
C ILE A 408 -11.59 -12.60 4.59
N ILE A 409 -10.58 -12.05 3.92
CA ILE A 409 -9.51 -11.29 4.55
C ILE A 409 -9.86 -9.80 4.50
N PRO A 410 -10.12 -9.14 5.64
CA PRO A 410 -10.20 -7.69 5.70
C PRO A 410 -8.79 -7.08 5.53
N SER A 411 -8.60 -6.29 4.49
CA SER A 411 -7.41 -5.45 4.29
C SER A 411 -7.72 -4.02 4.72
N MET A 412 -7.33 -3.61 5.92
CA MET A 412 -7.78 -2.37 6.56
C MET A 412 -6.61 -1.42 6.83
N GLN A 413 -6.82 -0.12 6.68
CA GLN A 413 -5.80 0.90 6.97
C GLN A 413 -6.02 1.50 8.35
N THR A 414 -5.06 1.31 9.26
CA THR A 414 -5.18 1.90 10.61
C THR A 414 -5.03 3.41 10.61
N THR A 415 -4.33 3.97 9.62
CA THR A 415 -4.15 5.42 9.42
C THR A 415 -5.44 6.13 9.00
N HIS A 416 -6.31 5.49 8.22
CA HIS A 416 -7.63 6.07 7.87
C HIS A 416 -8.43 6.41 9.13
N GLN A 417 -8.35 5.57 10.17
CA GLN A 417 -9.08 5.82 11.42
C GLN A 417 -8.71 7.17 12.06
N ILE A 418 -7.42 7.52 12.07
CA ILE A 418 -6.95 8.75 12.73
C ILE A 418 -7.18 9.99 11.87
N SER A 419 -7.21 9.84 10.54
CA SER A 419 -7.63 10.91 9.61
C SER A 419 -9.14 11.17 9.67
N ASP A 420 -9.93 10.11 9.91
CA ASP A 420 -11.39 10.18 9.85
C ASP A 420 -12.07 10.49 11.18
N MET A 421 -11.44 10.17 12.33
CA MET A 421 -12.10 10.20 13.65
C MET A 421 -12.71 11.56 14.03
N GLY A 422 -12.19 12.67 13.48
CA GLY A 422 -12.71 14.01 13.73
C GLY A 422 -14.06 14.31 13.08
N TRP A 423 -14.48 13.52 12.08
CA TRP A 423 -15.70 13.79 11.30
C TRP A 423 -16.56 12.55 10.99
N ALA A 424 -16.03 11.33 11.14
CA ALA A 424 -16.73 10.09 10.78
C ALA A 424 -18.08 9.92 11.51
N GLU A 425 -18.15 10.33 12.79
CA GLU A 425 -19.40 10.26 13.56
C GLU A 425 -20.47 11.21 13.02
N ALA A 426 -20.10 12.35 12.43
CA ALA A 426 -21.07 13.23 11.77
C ALA A 426 -21.71 12.55 10.54
N ARG A 427 -20.94 11.72 9.82
CA ARG A 427 -21.43 10.96 8.65
C ARG A 427 -22.31 9.79 9.04
N LEU A 428 -21.95 9.05 10.09
CA LEU A 428 -22.58 7.77 10.45
C LEU A 428 -23.58 7.88 11.61
N GLY A 429 -23.44 8.88 12.46
CA GLY A 429 -24.19 9.00 13.71
C GLY A 429 -23.76 8.00 14.78
N PRO A 430 -24.25 8.16 16.02
CA PRO A 430 -23.69 7.55 17.23
C PRO A 430 -23.85 6.02 17.31
N GLN A 431 -24.79 5.45 16.54
CA GLN A 431 -25.02 4.00 16.53
C GLN A 431 -24.20 3.27 15.47
N ARG A 432 -24.12 3.82 14.25
CA ARG A 432 -23.45 3.15 13.12
C ARG A 432 -21.93 3.32 13.16
N ILE A 433 -21.44 4.38 13.80
CA ILE A 433 -20.01 4.58 14.02
C ILE A 433 -19.35 3.43 14.80
N LEU A 434 -20.12 2.69 15.62
CA LEU A 434 -19.64 1.51 16.35
C LEU A 434 -19.24 0.35 15.42
N GLY A 435 -19.73 0.37 14.17
CA GLY A 435 -19.33 -0.56 13.11
C GLY A 435 -18.11 -0.09 12.31
N ALA A 436 -17.61 1.13 12.55
CA ALA A 436 -16.48 1.69 11.83
C ALA A 436 -15.14 1.30 12.48
N TYR A 437 -14.15 0.97 11.66
CA TYR A 437 -12.79 0.65 12.12
C TYR A 437 -12.77 -0.43 13.23
N ALA A 438 -13.66 -1.42 13.11
CA ALA A 438 -13.99 -2.39 14.16
C ALA A 438 -12.99 -3.57 14.22
N TRP A 439 -11.69 -3.26 14.38
CA TRP A 439 -10.60 -4.25 14.30
C TRP A 439 -10.72 -5.34 15.36
N ARG A 440 -10.97 -4.99 16.64
CA ARG A 440 -11.13 -6.00 17.70
C ARG A 440 -12.34 -6.89 17.45
N SER A 441 -13.45 -6.30 16.99
CA SER A 441 -14.65 -7.06 16.66
C SER A 441 -14.38 -8.13 15.60
N LEU A 442 -13.60 -7.80 14.57
CA LEU A 442 -13.16 -8.73 13.54
C LEU A 442 -12.15 -9.76 14.08
N LEU A 443 -11.08 -9.32 14.76
CA LEU A 443 -10.06 -10.22 15.30
C LEU A 443 -10.67 -11.27 16.25
N ASN A 444 -11.69 -10.90 17.03
CA ASN A 444 -12.40 -11.82 17.93
C ASN A 444 -13.17 -12.94 17.19
N THR A 445 -13.45 -12.81 15.89
CA THR A 445 -14.02 -13.89 15.09
C THR A 445 -12.97 -14.86 14.55
N GLY A 446 -11.68 -14.59 14.79
CA GLY A 446 -10.56 -15.37 14.28
C GLY A 446 -10.11 -15.00 12.87
N VAL A 447 -10.64 -13.92 12.27
CA VAL A 447 -10.05 -13.38 11.05
C VAL A 447 -8.74 -12.68 11.37
N LEU A 448 -7.79 -12.76 10.45
CA LEU A 448 -6.61 -11.91 10.45
C LEU A 448 -6.94 -10.61 9.70
N ILE A 449 -6.32 -9.51 10.11
CA ILE A 449 -6.39 -8.24 9.39
C ILE A 449 -5.06 -8.02 8.68
N ALA A 450 -5.11 -7.79 7.36
CA ALA A 450 -3.96 -7.33 6.62
C ALA A 450 -3.94 -5.80 6.66
N ASN A 451 -2.87 -5.19 7.16
CA ASN A 451 -2.81 -3.74 7.34
C ASN A 451 -2.03 -3.09 6.19
N GLY A 452 -2.46 -1.91 5.77
CA GLY A 452 -1.80 -1.12 4.73
C GLY A 452 -1.98 0.38 4.96
N THR A 453 -1.32 1.19 4.15
CA THR A 453 -1.40 2.66 4.25
C THR A 453 -2.42 3.28 3.32
N ASP A 454 -2.69 2.64 2.17
CA ASP A 454 -3.37 3.24 1.02
C ASP A 454 -2.64 4.48 0.47
N ALA A 455 -1.33 4.57 0.68
CA ALA A 455 -0.56 5.70 0.19
C ALA A 455 -0.67 5.82 -1.35
N PRO A 456 -0.77 7.06 -1.90
CA PRO A 456 -0.55 8.34 -1.22
C PRO A 456 -1.81 8.96 -0.56
N VAL A 457 -2.93 8.25 -0.40
CA VAL A 457 -4.08 8.77 0.37
C VAL A 457 -3.65 9.09 1.81
N GLU A 458 -2.87 8.20 2.40
CA GLU A 458 -2.11 8.45 3.62
C GLU A 458 -0.60 8.43 3.34
N ALA A 459 0.21 8.88 4.29
CA ALA A 459 1.65 8.73 4.20
C ALA A 459 2.10 7.25 4.29
N VAL A 460 3.19 6.90 3.60
CA VAL A 460 3.88 5.58 3.65
C VAL A 460 4.39 5.21 5.06
N ASN A 461 4.37 6.16 6.00
CA ASN A 461 4.98 6.07 7.31
C ASN A 461 4.43 4.92 8.19
N THR A 462 5.20 3.83 8.29
CA THR A 462 4.82 2.63 9.06
C THR A 462 4.74 2.85 10.56
N LEU A 463 5.43 3.86 11.12
CA LEU A 463 5.34 4.21 12.54
C LEU A 463 3.92 4.66 12.85
N ARG A 464 3.31 5.45 11.96
CA ARG A 464 1.94 5.94 12.07
C ARG A 464 0.95 4.78 12.04
N THR A 465 1.14 3.83 11.13
CA THR A 465 0.33 2.62 11.02
C THR A 465 0.35 1.80 12.30
N PHE A 466 1.55 1.53 12.85
CA PHE A 466 1.71 0.74 14.07
C PHE A 466 1.17 1.49 15.30
N HIS A 467 1.46 2.78 15.43
CA HIS A 467 0.95 3.64 16.49
C HIS A 467 -0.59 3.64 16.49
N ALA A 468 -1.23 3.97 15.36
CA ALA A 468 -2.68 3.99 15.23
C ALA A 468 -3.33 2.65 15.58
N ALA A 469 -2.71 1.52 15.20
CA ALA A 469 -3.21 0.18 15.48
C ALA A 469 -3.36 -0.10 16.99
N ILE A 470 -2.36 0.32 17.78
CA ILE A 470 -2.30 0.01 19.21
C ILE A 470 -2.87 1.13 20.10
N SER A 471 -2.87 2.37 19.62
CA SER A 471 -3.25 3.55 20.39
C SER A 471 -4.65 4.04 20.02
N ARG A 472 -5.02 3.95 18.74
CA ARG A 472 -6.17 4.64 18.13
C ARG A 472 -6.13 6.16 18.34
N GLN A 473 -4.93 6.71 18.28
CA GLN A 473 -4.60 8.11 18.44
C GLN A 473 -3.82 8.60 17.22
N ASN A 474 -3.93 9.87 16.88
CA ASN A 474 -3.07 10.51 15.88
C ASN A 474 -1.65 10.76 16.43
N GLU A 475 -0.79 11.35 15.61
CA GLU A 475 0.61 11.66 15.92
C GLU A 475 0.78 12.65 17.08
N ALA A 476 -0.25 13.47 17.35
CA ALA A 476 -0.33 14.34 18.52
C ALA A 476 -0.81 13.59 19.79
N ASN A 477 -1.01 12.28 19.71
CA ASN A 477 -1.57 11.43 20.76
C ASN A 477 -3.01 11.81 21.15
N GLU A 478 -3.80 12.30 20.20
CA GLU A 478 -5.21 12.66 20.38
C GLU A 478 -6.14 11.64 19.72
N PRO A 479 -7.37 11.44 20.26
CA PRO A 479 -7.82 11.92 21.56
C PRO A 479 -7.13 11.18 22.71
N PRO A 480 -7.01 11.78 23.91
CA PRO A 480 -6.48 11.08 25.08
C PRO A 480 -7.23 9.77 25.34
N GLY A 481 -6.49 8.68 25.51
CA GLY A 481 -7.10 7.38 25.75
C GLY A 481 -7.58 6.65 24.48
N GLY A 482 -7.47 7.24 23.29
CA GLY A 482 -7.79 6.63 22.00
C GLY A 482 -9.27 6.71 21.63
N TRP A 483 -9.55 6.78 20.33
CA TRP A 483 -10.92 6.83 19.79
C TRP A 483 -11.51 5.41 19.70
N TYR A 484 -12.57 5.08 20.45
CA TYR A 484 -13.08 3.70 20.63
C TYR A 484 -11.98 2.70 21.01
N PRO A 485 -11.35 2.84 22.20
CA PRO A 485 -10.14 2.11 22.57
C PRO A 485 -10.33 0.59 22.68
N GLU A 486 -11.55 0.11 22.88
CA GLU A 486 -11.90 -1.31 22.83
C GLU A 486 -11.61 -1.96 21.47
N GLN A 487 -11.48 -1.16 20.39
CA GLN A 487 -11.14 -1.63 19.06
C GLN A 487 -9.64 -1.75 18.79
N ARG A 488 -8.77 -1.49 19.78
CA ARG A 488 -7.32 -1.59 19.64
C ARG A 488 -6.84 -3.00 19.28
N MET A 489 -5.80 -3.05 18.46
CA MET A 489 -4.94 -4.22 18.33
C MET A 489 -3.97 -4.29 19.51
N THR A 490 -3.57 -5.48 19.90
CA THR A 490 -2.36 -5.69 20.69
C THR A 490 -1.14 -5.42 19.83
N ARG A 491 0.03 -5.20 20.44
CA ARG A 491 1.29 -5.02 19.69
C ARG A 491 1.66 -6.20 18.81
N HIS A 492 1.37 -7.42 19.24
CA HIS A 492 1.62 -8.62 18.45
C HIS A 492 0.70 -8.71 17.23
N GLU A 493 -0.58 -8.38 17.40
CA GLU A 493 -1.54 -8.32 16.28
C GLU A 493 -1.18 -7.18 15.32
N ALA A 494 -0.79 -6.01 15.83
CA ALA A 494 -0.33 -4.88 15.01
C ALA A 494 0.92 -5.28 14.19
N LEU A 495 1.94 -5.87 14.82
CA LEU A 495 3.13 -6.35 14.12
C LEU A 495 2.75 -7.40 13.05
N ALA A 496 1.95 -8.40 13.41
CA ALA A 496 1.55 -9.46 12.49
C ALA A 496 0.74 -8.91 11.29
N SER A 497 -0.14 -7.92 11.54
CA SER A 497 -0.95 -7.26 10.51
C SER A 497 -0.11 -6.58 9.43
N MET A 498 1.10 -6.15 9.79
CA MET A 498 2.08 -5.45 8.94
C MET A 498 3.23 -6.38 8.52
N THR A 499 3.15 -7.68 8.80
CA THR A 499 4.17 -8.68 8.41
C THR A 499 3.50 -9.96 7.91
N ILE A 500 3.37 -10.99 8.75
CA ILE A 500 2.97 -12.33 8.35
C ILE A 500 1.51 -12.43 7.90
N TRP A 501 0.61 -11.61 8.44
CA TRP A 501 -0.79 -11.58 8.03
C TRP A 501 -0.97 -10.89 6.68
N ALA A 502 -0.28 -9.76 6.44
CA ALA A 502 -0.24 -9.12 5.14
C ALA A 502 0.41 -10.04 4.08
N ALA A 503 1.51 -10.70 4.41
CA ALA A 503 2.12 -11.71 3.54
C ALA A 503 1.14 -12.86 3.23
N ARG A 504 0.37 -13.33 4.22
CA ARG A 504 -0.65 -14.38 4.03
C ARG A 504 -1.80 -13.94 3.13
N ALA A 505 -2.22 -12.68 3.23
CA ALA A 505 -3.21 -12.10 2.34
C ALA A 505 -2.75 -12.08 0.87
N ASN A 506 -1.43 -12.02 0.64
CA ASN A 506 -0.81 -12.00 -0.68
C ASN A 506 -0.29 -13.37 -1.15
N PHE A 507 -0.57 -14.48 -0.44
CA PHE A 507 0.00 -15.81 -0.72
C PHE A 507 1.54 -15.91 -0.59
N GLN A 508 2.14 -15.00 0.17
CA GLN A 508 3.58 -14.85 0.33
C GLN A 508 4.11 -15.34 1.69
N GLU A 509 3.24 -15.87 2.57
CA GLU A 509 3.60 -16.23 3.96
C GLU A 509 4.70 -17.29 4.07
N ARG A 510 4.93 -18.07 3.00
CA ARG A 510 5.98 -19.09 2.93
C ARG A 510 7.35 -18.51 2.59
N ILE A 511 7.42 -17.28 2.09
CA ILE A 511 8.67 -16.68 1.60
C ILE A 511 9.05 -15.39 2.30
N ILE A 512 8.12 -14.70 2.98
CA ILE A 512 8.35 -13.46 3.73
C ILE A 512 7.42 -13.35 4.95
N GLY A 513 7.48 -12.21 5.64
CA GLY A 513 6.58 -11.83 6.72
C GLY A 513 7.03 -12.31 8.10
N SER A 514 8.12 -13.07 8.19
CA SER A 514 8.71 -13.48 9.46
C SER A 514 10.20 -13.83 9.32
N ILE A 515 10.91 -13.85 10.45
CA ILE A 515 12.31 -14.29 10.53
C ILE A 515 12.30 -15.79 10.84
N ALA A 516 12.23 -16.60 9.79
CA ALA A 516 12.22 -18.06 9.87
C ALA A 516 13.02 -18.66 8.71
N PRO A 517 13.62 -19.87 8.89
CA PRO A 517 14.34 -20.55 7.82
C PRO A 517 13.56 -20.63 6.50
N ASP A 518 14.28 -20.62 5.38
CA ASP A 518 13.80 -20.67 3.99
C ASP A 518 13.08 -19.40 3.50
N LYS A 519 12.67 -18.49 4.39
CA LYS A 519 12.15 -17.17 4.01
C LYS A 519 13.28 -16.23 3.58
N HIS A 520 12.95 -15.25 2.75
CA HIS A 520 13.89 -14.20 2.37
C HIS A 520 14.35 -13.42 3.60
N ALA A 521 15.64 -13.06 3.60
CA ALA A 521 16.27 -12.31 4.68
C ALA A 521 15.88 -10.82 4.62
N ASP A 522 14.59 -10.55 4.67
CA ASP A 522 13.98 -9.22 4.68
C ASP A 522 13.75 -8.82 6.15
N PHE A 523 14.41 -7.76 6.62
CA PHE A 523 14.31 -7.31 8.01
C PHE A 523 14.59 -5.81 8.15
N VAL A 524 14.11 -5.24 9.24
CA VAL A 524 14.26 -3.81 9.54
C VAL A 524 14.89 -3.62 10.92
N VAL A 525 15.76 -2.62 11.04
CA VAL A 525 16.46 -2.25 12.27
C VAL A 525 15.97 -0.87 12.72
N MET A 526 15.62 -0.71 13.99
CA MET A 526 15.10 0.54 14.54
C MET A 526 15.64 0.83 15.95
N ASP A 527 15.72 2.11 16.31
CA ASP A 527 16.27 2.57 17.61
C ASP A 527 15.27 2.56 18.77
N GLY A 528 14.03 2.10 18.56
CA GLY A 528 13.02 1.92 19.59
C GLY A 528 12.35 0.55 19.51
N ASP A 529 12.05 -0.04 20.67
CA ASP A 529 11.32 -1.31 20.74
C ASP A 529 9.80 -1.06 20.70
N TRP A 530 9.22 -1.07 19.50
CA TRP A 530 7.77 -0.96 19.29
C TRP A 530 6.94 -2.00 20.05
N MET A 531 7.55 -3.06 20.59
CA MET A 531 6.84 -4.07 21.36
C MET A 531 6.75 -3.72 22.85
N THR A 532 7.51 -2.74 23.34
CA THR A 532 7.60 -2.44 24.78
C THR A 532 7.53 -0.95 25.14
N ILE A 533 8.01 -0.03 24.31
CA ILE A 533 7.99 1.42 24.59
C ILE A 533 6.57 1.96 24.71
N PRO A 534 6.30 3.02 25.51
CA PRO A 534 4.99 3.69 25.55
C PRO A 534 4.49 4.08 24.15
N PRO A 535 3.18 3.98 23.86
CA PRO A 535 2.65 4.34 22.55
C PRO A 535 3.06 5.74 22.08
N GLN A 536 3.14 6.70 23.01
CA GLN A 536 3.48 8.10 22.74
C GLN A 536 4.89 8.28 22.16
N GLU A 537 5.81 7.35 22.44
CA GLU A 537 7.20 7.41 22.00
C GLU A 537 7.41 6.77 20.62
N ILE A 538 6.42 6.05 20.06
CA ILE A 538 6.57 5.33 18.78
C ILE A 538 6.93 6.28 17.64
N MET A 539 6.30 7.45 17.59
CA MET A 539 6.53 8.44 16.53
C MET A 539 7.91 9.13 16.64
N GLU A 540 8.60 8.96 17.77
CA GLU A 540 9.96 9.49 17.98
C GLU A 540 11.05 8.50 17.54
N THR A 541 10.68 7.23 17.33
CA THR A 541 11.60 6.20 16.84
C THR A 541 12.01 6.44 15.39
N LYS A 542 13.10 5.80 14.97
CA LYS A 542 13.62 5.85 13.61
C LYS A 542 13.92 4.45 13.10
N ILE A 543 13.57 4.24 11.84
CA ILE A 543 14.13 3.13 11.06
C ILE A 543 15.59 3.48 10.79
N LEU A 544 16.51 2.70 11.35
CA LEU A 544 17.95 2.89 11.19
C LEU A 544 18.45 2.27 9.88
N ALA A 545 17.90 1.12 9.50
CA ALA A 545 18.25 0.43 8.26
C ALA A 545 17.18 -0.57 7.84
N THR A 546 17.04 -0.77 6.54
CA THR A 546 16.16 -1.77 5.92
C THR A 546 17.00 -2.71 5.07
N TYR A 547 16.75 -4.01 5.22
CA TYR A 547 17.44 -5.07 4.51
C TYR A 547 16.46 -5.85 3.65
N PHE A 548 16.85 -6.06 2.39
CA PHE A 548 16.10 -6.81 1.39
C PHE A 548 16.97 -7.95 0.86
N GLY A 549 16.55 -9.18 1.10
CA GLY A 549 17.32 -10.38 0.78
C GLY A 549 18.72 -10.35 1.39
N GLY A 550 18.86 -9.88 2.63
CA GLY A 550 20.13 -9.75 3.34
C GLY A 550 20.99 -8.54 2.92
N ASN A 551 20.60 -7.78 1.90
CA ASN A 551 21.32 -6.60 1.43
C ASN A 551 20.70 -5.33 2.01
N ARG A 552 21.53 -4.39 2.48
CA ARG A 552 21.04 -3.11 3.00
C ARG A 552 20.57 -2.23 1.85
N VAL A 553 19.30 -1.83 1.87
CA VAL A 553 18.66 -0.98 0.84
C VAL A 553 18.29 0.41 1.35
N TYR A 554 18.39 0.61 2.66
CA TYR A 554 18.26 1.92 3.30
C TYR A 554 19.13 2.00 4.57
N SER A 555 19.59 3.21 4.87
CA SER A 555 20.28 3.59 6.12
C SER A 555 19.92 5.05 6.42
N ALA A 556 19.60 5.35 7.69
CA ALA A 556 19.27 6.69 8.17
C ALA A 556 20.47 7.66 8.22
#